data_AF-A0AAJ2C083-F1
#
_entry.id   AF-A0AAJ2C083-F1
#
_cell.length_a   1.000
_cell.length_b   1.000
_cell.length_c   1.000
_cell.angle_alpha   90.00
_cell.angle_beta   90.00
_cell.angle_gamma   90.00
#
_symmetry.space_group_name_H-M   'P 1'
#
loop_
_entity.id
_entity.type
_entity.pdbx_description
1 polymer ?
#
loop_
_entity_poly.entity_id
_entity_poly.type
_entity_poly.pdbx_seq_one_letter_code
_entity_poly.pdbx_strand_id
1 'polypeptide(L)'
;MVVGHKATHRSWLPSLQDLGAFDNVTFPVPSTFYDTYKGRIAAQDQDMSIEKTMLLKEDLKVDADYDSKGAWSSYNRFTPEQKSQFKAYYDKIGAEFAAKKLTGKALTEWKYQRYMRDYLSTGKSLDRNIGELLDYLDKTGLSKNTVVIYTSDQGFYLGEHGWFDKRFIYEESLKTPFVIRYPGVVKAGTKVNQVVSNVDWAPTLLNIMKTKIPDEFQGHSFLPLLTGKTSGWKSESYYHYYEYPQPHHVYPHFGLRTERYTLARFYGEKNFWELYDIKNDPKNLKNLYNDKQYAKVIIDLKKNLKDQIVQLKDDEALKIFAE
;
A
#
# COMPACT_ATOMS: atom_id res chain seq x y z
N MET A 1 -4.89 9.80 -20.72
CA MET A 1 -3.45 9.78 -20.38
C MET A 1 -3.31 9.08 -19.03
N VAL A 2 -2.39 8.13 -18.91
CA VAL A 2 -2.02 7.53 -17.62
C VAL A 2 -0.59 7.97 -17.35
N VAL A 3 -0.37 8.62 -16.20
CA VAL A 3 0.97 9.02 -15.76
C VAL A 3 1.38 8.07 -14.64
N GLY A 4 2.24 7.11 -14.97
CA GLY A 4 2.77 6.15 -14.00
C GLY A 4 4.06 6.67 -13.38
N HIS A 5 4.13 6.68 -12.05
CA HIS A 5 5.35 7.03 -11.32
C HIS A 5 5.98 5.79 -10.70
N LYS A 6 7.33 5.71 -10.75
CA LYS A 6 8.09 4.73 -9.97
C LYS A 6 8.14 5.10 -8.48
N ALA A 7 8.11 6.40 -8.17
CA ALA A 7 8.09 6.88 -6.80
C ALA A 7 6.78 6.46 -6.11
N THR A 8 6.77 5.97 -4.86
CA THR A 8 7.88 5.82 -3.89
C THR A 8 8.32 4.36 -3.74
N HIS A 9 8.49 3.62 -4.84
CA HIS A 9 8.93 2.22 -4.78
C HIS A 9 10.36 2.07 -4.22
N ARG A 10 10.62 0.95 -3.52
CA ARG A 10 11.94 0.52 -3.04
C ARG A 10 12.98 0.58 -4.19
N SER A 11 14.19 1.07 -3.98
CA SER A 11 14.84 1.40 -2.69
C SER A 11 14.77 2.87 -2.28
N TRP A 12 13.74 3.62 -2.66
CA TRP A 12 13.51 5.01 -2.20
C TRP A 12 14.72 5.91 -2.46
N LEU A 13 14.91 6.30 -3.72
CA LEU A 13 15.98 7.21 -4.12
C LEU A 13 15.37 8.61 -4.31
N PRO A 14 15.58 9.56 -3.38
CA PRO A 14 15.11 10.91 -3.56
C PRO A 14 15.74 11.58 -4.79
N SER A 15 15.04 12.57 -5.33
CA SER A 15 15.67 13.49 -6.29
C SER A 15 16.78 14.29 -5.59
N LEU A 16 17.80 14.74 -6.33
CA LEU A 16 18.94 15.45 -5.75
C LEU A 16 18.54 16.71 -4.96
N GLN A 17 17.53 17.43 -5.45
CA GLN A 17 17.00 18.63 -4.77
C GLN A 17 16.21 18.32 -3.49
N ASP A 18 15.78 17.07 -3.28
CA ASP A 18 15.05 16.65 -2.08
C ASP A 18 15.92 15.82 -1.11
N LEU A 19 17.21 15.65 -1.40
CA LEU A 19 18.15 15.08 -0.45
C LEU A 19 18.18 15.92 0.83
N GLY A 20 18.07 15.26 1.98
CA GLY A 20 18.07 15.90 3.30
C GLY A 20 16.81 16.70 3.65
N ALA A 21 15.77 16.69 2.81
CA ALA A 21 14.54 17.47 3.04
C ALA A 21 13.88 17.20 4.41
N PHE A 22 14.13 16.02 4.99
CA PHE A 22 13.59 15.58 6.27
C PHE A 22 14.65 15.21 7.32
N ASP A 23 15.92 15.61 7.16
CA ASP A 23 16.99 15.21 8.09
C ASP A 23 16.78 15.74 9.52
N ASN A 24 16.19 16.93 9.63
CA ASN A 24 15.87 17.54 10.91
C ASN A 24 14.52 17.08 11.48
N VAL A 25 13.85 16.12 10.82
CA VAL A 25 12.58 15.55 11.27
C VAL A 25 12.84 14.23 11.97
N THR A 26 12.20 14.08 13.13
CA THR A 26 12.06 12.79 13.82
C THR A 26 10.62 12.33 13.63
N PHE A 27 10.43 11.25 12.89
CA PHE A 27 9.11 10.70 12.62
C PHE A 27 8.58 9.93 13.83
N PRO A 28 7.29 10.07 14.17
CA PRO A 28 6.71 9.30 15.26
C PRO A 28 6.72 7.82 14.91
N VAL A 29 7.34 7.00 15.76
CA VAL A 29 7.31 5.54 15.61
C VAL A 29 5.86 5.05 15.79
N PRO A 30 5.29 4.27 14.86
CA PRO A 30 3.93 3.77 14.98
C PRO A 30 3.74 2.98 16.29
N SER A 31 2.56 3.09 16.89
CA SER A 31 2.27 2.36 18.15
C SER A 31 2.36 0.84 17.99
N THR A 32 2.30 0.33 16.76
CA THR A 32 2.39 -1.08 16.39
C THR A 32 3.77 -1.46 15.86
N PHE A 33 4.78 -0.61 15.98
CA PHE A 33 6.10 -0.88 15.41
C PHE A 33 6.80 -2.09 16.04
N TYR A 34 6.59 -2.34 17.33
CA TYR A 34 7.08 -3.53 18.05
C TYR A 34 6.00 -4.56 18.27
N ASP A 35 5.16 -4.77 17.25
CA ASP A 35 4.14 -5.79 17.28
C ASP A 35 4.75 -7.18 17.50
N THR A 36 4.10 -7.97 18.36
CA THR A 36 4.53 -9.35 18.69
C THR A 36 3.82 -10.40 17.84
N TYR A 37 2.85 -9.95 17.02
CA TYR A 37 2.07 -10.79 16.10
C TYR A 37 1.28 -11.90 16.81
N LYS A 38 0.99 -11.73 18.11
CA LYS A 38 0.34 -12.76 18.92
C LYS A 38 -0.98 -13.22 18.28
N GLY A 39 -1.02 -14.50 17.89
CA GLY A 39 -2.21 -15.12 17.29
C GLY A 39 -2.41 -14.84 15.79
N ARG A 40 -1.41 -14.27 15.11
CA ARG A 40 -1.40 -13.98 13.67
C ARG A 40 -0.24 -14.70 12.99
N ILE A 41 -0.51 -15.90 12.49
CA ILE A 41 0.53 -16.83 12.03
C ILE A 41 1.26 -16.27 10.81
N ALA A 42 0.54 -15.76 9.80
CA ALA A 42 1.18 -15.20 8.61
C ALA A 42 2.05 -13.98 8.94
N ALA A 43 1.61 -13.15 9.90
CA ALA A 43 2.38 -12.01 10.39
C ALA A 43 3.70 -12.41 11.09
N GLN A 44 3.75 -13.58 11.72
CA GLN A 44 4.95 -14.08 12.40
C GLN A 44 6.04 -14.57 11.43
N ASP A 45 5.64 -15.09 10.27
CA ASP A 45 6.55 -15.79 9.35
C ASP A 45 7.06 -14.94 8.18
N GLN A 46 6.50 -13.74 7.99
CA GLN A 46 6.90 -12.82 6.93
C GLN A 46 8.42 -12.49 6.91
N ASP A 47 8.90 -11.98 5.77
CA ASP A 47 10.24 -11.40 5.59
C ASP A 47 10.15 -10.00 4.97
N MET A 48 9.57 -9.06 5.71
CA MET A 48 9.38 -7.65 5.29
C MET A 48 9.53 -6.68 6.47
N SER A 49 10.28 -7.08 7.50
CA SER A 49 10.50 -6.26 8.70
C SER A 49 11.62 -5.23 8.51
N ILE A 50 11.48 -4.07 9.13
CA ILE A 50 12.53 -3.05 9.18
C ILE A 50 13.75 -3.56 9.96
N GLU A 51 13.53 -4.38 11.00
CA GLU A 51 14.61 -4.94 11.80
C GLU A 51 15.52 -5.86 10.97
N LYS A 52 14.93 -6.86 10.31
CA LYS A 52 15.68 -7.99 9.72
C LYS A 52 15.84 -7.89 8.21
N THR A 53 14.77 -7.54 7.51
CA THR A 53 14.72 -7.59 6.04
C THR A 53 15.33 -6.34 5.40
N MET A 54 15.22 -5.18 6.05
CA MET A 54 15.76 -3.93 5.53
C MET A 54 17.30 -3.92 5.57
N LEU A 55 17.88 -3.74 4.39
CA LEU A 55 19.31 -3.84 4.13
C LEU A 55 19.97 -2.47 4.27
N LEU A 56 21.05 -2.42 5.06
CA LEU A 56 21.80 -1.19 5.30
C LEU A 56 22.32 -0.57 3.99
N LYS A 57 22.87 -1.40 3.10
CA LYS A 57 23.50 -0.95 1.86
C LYS A 57 22.48 -0.59 0.78
N GLU A 58 21.55 -1.48 0.49
CA GLU A 58 20.61 -1.32 -0.63
C GLU A 58 19.46 -0.37 -0.31
N ASP A 59 18.92 -0.43 0.92
CA ASP A 59 17.74 0.36 1.30
C ASP A 59 18.09 1.69 1.95
N LEU A 60 19.11 1.66 2.82
CA LEU A 60 19.49 2.81 3.66
C LEU A 60 20.77 3.49 3.20
N LYS A 61 21.42 2.95 2.15
CA LYS A 61 22.53 3.56 1.43
C LYS A 61 23.76 3.76 2.31
N VAL A 62 23.85 3.01 3.41
CA VAL A 62 25.03 2.94 4.25
C VAL A 62 26.09 2.14 3.50
N ASP A 63 27.21 2.79 3.19
CA ASP A 63 28.30 2.19 2.42
C ASP A 63 27.84 1.60 1.08
N ALA A 64 26.93 2.33 0.40
CA ALA A 64 26.40 1.94 -0.90
C ALA A 64 27.52 1.74 -1.93
N ASP A 65 27.38 0.72 -2.78
CA ASP A 65 28.28 0.52 -3.92
C ASP A 65 27.73 1.25 -5.13
N TYR A 66 28.27 2.44 -5.37
CA TYR A 66 27.84 3.36 -6.43
C TYR A 66 28.29 2.93 -7.83
N ASP A 67 29.13 1.91 -7.95
CA ASP A 67 29.64 1.39 -9.22
C ASP A 67 29.05 0.01 -9.57
N SER A 68 28.38 -0.64 -8.61
CA SER A 68 27.64 -1.89 -8.83
C SER A 68 26.71 -1.79 -10.05
N LYS A 69 26.81 -2.77 -10.95
CA LYS A 69 25.97 -2.90 -12.16
C LYS A 69 24.81 -3.88 -12.01
N GLY A 70 24.55 -4.36 -10.79
CA GLY A 70 23.48 -5.34 -10.52
C GLY A 70 22.08 -4.75 -10.68
N ALA A 71 21.07 -5.63 -10.76
CA ALA A 71 19.66 -5.25 -10.92
C ALA A 71 19.11 -4.32 -9.82
N TRP A 72 19.77 -4.28 -8.65
CA TRP A 72 19.45 -3.43 -7.51
C TRP A 72 20.15 -2.05 -7.53
N SER A 73 21.05 -1.81 -8.48
CA SER A 73 21.80 -0.56 -8.56
C SER A 73 21.28 0.33 -9.67
N SER A 74 20.70 1.47 -9.28
CA SER A 74 20.33 2.54 -10.22
C SER A 74 21.45 3.59 -10.38
N TYR A 75 22.54 3.48 -9.61
CA TYR A 75 23.58 4.52 -9.54
C TYR A 75 24.36 4.69 -10.83
N ASN A 76 24.46 3.64 -11.66
CA ASN A 76 25.10 3.72 -12.98
C ASN A 76 24.28 4.51 -14.01
N ARG A 77 23.04 4.89 -13.68
CA ARG A 77 22.21 5.77 -14.51
C ARG A 77 22.43 7.24 -14.20
N PHE A 78 23.19 7.56 -13.16
CA PHE A 78 23.48 8.94 -12.78
C PHE A 78 24.57 9.51 -13.68
N THR A 79 24.47 10.80 -14.00
CA THR A 79 25.65 11.51 -14.52
C THR A 79 26.74 11.55 -13.44
N PRO A 80 28.02 11.77 -13.79
CA PRO A 80 29.09 11.90 -12.82
C PRO A 80 28.80 12.93 -11.71
N GLU A 81 28.19 14.05 -12.07
CA GLU A 81 27.82 15.13 -11.13
C GLU A 81 26.71 14.67 -10.18
N GLN A 82 25.68 13.99 -10.71
CA GLN A 82 24.59 13.45 -9.90
C GLN A 82 25.10 12.38 -8.92
N LYS A 83 25.99 11.49 -9.38
CA LYS A 83 26.64 10.47 -8.55
C LYS A 83 27.45 11.11 -7.43
N SER A 84 28.26 12.11 -7.75
CA SER A 84 29.09 12.83 -6.78
C SER A 84 28.24 13.48 -5.67
N GLN A 85 27.18 14.21 -6.03
CA GLN A 85 26.29 14.86 -5.05
C GLN A 85 25.54 13.86 -4.18
N PHE A 86 24.97 12.81 -4.77
CA PHE A 86 24.24 11.78 -4.04
C PHE A 86 25.16 11.01 -3.09
N LYS A 87 26.35 10.63 -3.56
CA LYS A 87 27.39 9.97 -2.74
C LYS A 87 27.81 10.85 -1.58
N ALA A 88 28.12 12.12 -1.82
CA ALA A 88 28.56 13.04 -0.77
C ALA A 88 27.52 13.23 0.35
N TYR A 89 26.23 13.10 0.04
CA TYR A 89 25.16 13.13 1.05
C TYR A 89 25.11 11.83 1.86
N TYR A 90 25.06 10.67 1.21
CA TYR A 90 24.94 9.39 1.91
C TYR A 90 26.22 8.91 2.61
N ASP A 91 27.40 9.31 2.14
CA ASP A 91 28.67 9.05 2.83
C ASP A 91 28.68 9.66 4.25
N LYS A 92 28.07 10.84 4.43
CA LYS A 92 27.94 11.47 5.76
C LYS A 92 27.06 10.63 6.68
N ILE A 93 25.98 10.07 6.13
CA ILE A 93 25.08 9.18 6.86
C ILE A 93 25.78 7.87 7.21
N GLY A 94 26.59 7.32 6.30
CA GLY A 94 27.41 6.14 6.56
C GLY A 94 28.43 6.38 7.69
N ALA A 95 29.11 7.53 7.66
CA ALA A 95 30.04 7.92 8.73
C ALA A 95 29.33 8.11 10.09
N GLU A 96 28.15 8.74 10.11
CA GLU A 96 27.32 8.86 11.31
C GLU A 96 26.93 7.49 11.86
N PHE A 97 26.46 6.60 11.00
CA PHE A 97 26.07 5.24 11.35
C PHE A 97 27.23 4.47 12.00
N ALA A 98 28.41 4.49 11.37
CA ALA A 98 29.61 3.84 11.86
C ALA A 98 30.04 4.38 13.24
N ALA A 99 29.94 5.70 13.46
CA ALA A 99 30.29 6.33 14.73
C ALA A 99 29.35 5.93 15.88
N LYS A 100 28.05 5.75 15.61
CA LYS A 100 27.04 5.45 16.64
C LYS A 100 27.10 4.02 17.17
N LYS A 101 27.63 3.05 16.42
CA LYS A 101 27.74 1.62 16.80
C LYS A 101 26.42 1.04 17.36
N LEU A 102 25.31 1.36 16.68
CA LEU A 102 23.97 1.03 17.14
C LEU A 102 23.72 -0.48 17.10
N THR A 103 22.98 -0.99 18.09
CA THR A 103 22.54 -2.38 18.17
C THR A 103 21.09 -2.46 18.67
N GLY A 104 20.45 -3.62 18.48
CA GLY A 104 19.10 -3.91 18.97
C GLY A 104 18.09 -2.83 18.60
N LYS A 105 17.29 -2.41 19.58
CA LYS A 105 16.22 -1.43 19.40
C LYS A 105 16.70 -0.10 18.79
N ALA A 106 17.85 0.39 19.24
CA ALA A 106 18.39 1.66 18.75
C ALA A 106 18.79 1.58 17.26
N LEU A 107 19.30 0.44 16.81
CA LEU A 107 19.54 0.19 15.39
C LEU A 107 18.24 0.16 14.60
N THR A 108 17.23 -0.57 15.08
CA THR A 108 15.94 -0.70 14.40
C THR A 108 15.21 0.65 14.27
N GLU A 109 15.22 1.48 15.31
CA GLU A 109 14.63 2.83 15.24
C GLU A 109 15.43 3.74 14.30
N TRP A 110 16.76 3.64 14.28
CA TRP A 110 17.58 4.38 13.32
C TRP A 110 17.27 3.97 11.88
N LYS A 111 17.13 2.65 11.62
CA LYS A 111 16.69 2.14 10.31
C LYS A 111 15.33 2.72 9.92
N TYR A 112 14.37 2.72 10.84
CA TYR A 112 13.04 3.30 10.64
C TYR A 112 13.11 4.78 10.27
N GLN A 113 13.86 5.59 11.03
CA GLN A 113 13.99 7.02 10.74
C GLN A 113 14.61 7.25 9.35
N ARG A 114 15.66 6.51 8.98
CA ARG A 114 16.28 6.64 7.66
C ARG A 114 15.33 6.22 6.53
N TYR A 115 14.60 5.12 6.73
CA TYR A 115 13.56 4.66 5.82
C TYR A 115 12.49 5.73 5.59
N MET A 116 11.92 6.29 6.66
CA MET A 116 10.88 7.31 6.55
C MET A 116 11.36 8.58 5.87
N ARG A 117 12.57 9.04 6.19
CA ARG A 117 13.15 10.22 5.55
C ARG A 117 13.37 9.99 4.05
N ASP A 118 13.90 8.84 3.65
CA ASP A 118 14.10 8.52 2.23
C ASP A 118 12.75 8.36 1.49
N TYR A 119 11.81 7.60 2.07
CA TYR A 119 10.47 7.40 1.52
C TYR A 119 9.75 8.72 1.26
N LEU A 120 9.72 9.61 2.27
CA LEU A 120 9.04 10.89 2.18
C LEU A 120 9.79 11.91 1.32
N SER A 121 11.13 11.91 1.32
CA SER A 121 11.91 12.73 0.36
C SER A 121 11.64 12.30 -1.09
N THR A 122 11.50 11.01 -1.37
CA THR A 122 11.04 10.54 -2.69
C THR A 122 9.58 10.96 -2.94
N GLY A 123 8.71 10.90 -1.94
CA GLY A 123 7.31 11.35 -2.02
C GLY A 123 7.17 12.85 -2.30
N LYS A 124 8.04 13.68 -1.74
CA LYS A 124 8.11 15.13 -2.02
C LYS A 124 8.37 15.41 -3.49
N SER A 125 9.23 14.62 -4.14
CA SER A 125 9.45 14.73 -5.58
C SER A 125 8.21 14.36 -6.39
N LEU A 126 7.49 13.30 -5.98
CA LEU A 126 6.24 12.91 -6.61
C LEU A 126 5.20 14.03 -6.52
N ASP A 127 4.98 14.57 -5.33
CA ASP A 127 3.99 15.64 -5.09
C ASP A 127 4.28 16.90 -5.92
N ARG A 128 5.56 17.33 -5.97
CA ARG A 128 5.98 18.46 -6.82
C ARG A 128 5.64 18.23 -8.29
N ASN A 129 5.90 17.03 -8.83
CA ASN A 129 5.60 16.72 -10.24
C ASN A 129 4.09 16.62 -10.52
N ILE A 130 3.30 16.17 -9.54
CA ILE A 130 1.83 16.25 -9.62
C ILE A 130 1.41 17.72 -9.70
N GLY A 131 1.99 18.59 -8.86
CA GLY A 131 1.78 20.04 -8.91
C GLY A 131 2.07 20.65 -10.28
N GLU A 132 3.20 20.32 -10.90
CA GLU A 132 3.55 20.78 -12.25
C GLU A 132 2.52 20.37 -13.31
N LEU A 133 2.01 19.13 -13.24
CA LEU A 133 0.97 18.66 -14.14
C LEU A 133 -0.35 19.42 -13.93
N LEU A 134 -0.76 19.63 -12.67
CA LEU A 134 -1.97 20.37 -12.34
C LEU A 134 -1.88 21.83 -12.79
N ASP A 135 -0.75 22.48 -12.53
CA ASP A 135 -0.44 23.84 -12.98
C ASP A 135 -0.54 23.97 -14.50
N TYR A 136 -0.03 22.98 -15.24
CA TYR A 136 -0.14 22.98 -16.70
C TYR A 136 -1.61 22.93 -17.15
N LEU A 137 -2.42 22.06 -16.54
CA LEU A 137 -3.86 21.99 -16.85
C LEU A 137 -4.57 23.32 -16.57
N ASP A 138 -4.19 24.02 -15.50
CA ASP A 138 -4.78 25.32 -15.14
C ASP A 138 -4.32 26.44 -16.09
N LYS A 139 -3.01 26.55 -16.35
CA LYS A 139 -2.42 27.57 -17.24
C LYS A 139 -2.94 27.48 -18.67
N THR A 140 -3.27 26.27 -19.14
CA THR A 140 -3.81 26.02 -20.48
C THR A 140 -5.34 26.02 -20.53
N GLY A 141 -6.02 26.18 -19.39
CA GLY A 141 -7.48 26.14 -19.29
C GLY A 141 -8.10 24.74 -19.43
N LEU A 142 -7.30 23.69 -19.60
CA LEU A 142 -7.75 22.30 -19.73
C LEU A 142 -8.40 21.76 -18.45
N SER A 143 -8.07 22.32 -17.29
CA SER A 143 -8.61 21.86 -16.01
C SER A 143 -10.14 21.96 -15.91
N LYS A 144 -10.77 22.83 -16.70
CA LYS A 144 -12.23 22.99 -16.77
C LYS A 144 -12.95 21.78 -17.37
N ASN A 145 -12.26 20.98 -18.18
CA ASN A 145 -12.83 19.83 -18.91
C ASN A 145 -12.03 18.54 -18.70
N THR A 146 -11.21 18.47 -17.66
CA THR A 146 -10.38 17.30 -17.37
C THR A 146 -10.77 16.69 -16.04
N VAL A 147 -11.12 15.40 -16.05
CA VAL A 147 -11.19 14.61 -14.82
C VAL A 147 -9.77 14.22 -14.42
N VAL A 148 -9.38 14.59 -13.20
CA VAL A 148 -8.08 14.22 -12.63
C VAL A 148 -8.31 13.23 -11.51
N ILE A 149 -7.60 12.10 -11.57
CA ILE A 149 -7.62 11.06 -10.55
C ILE A 149 -6.19 10.85 -10.07
N TYR A 150 -6.00 10.86 -8.76
CA TYR A 150 -4.77 10.42 -8.11
C TYR A 150 -5.07 9.14 -7.32
N THR A 151 -4.23 8.13 -7.49
CA THR A 151 -4.29 6.87 -6.76
C THR A 151 -2.89 6.28 -6.63
N SER A 152 -2.75 5.29 -5.76
CA SER A 152 -1.65 4.33 -5.77
C SER A 152 -2.10 3.02 -6.40
N ASP A 153 -1.18 2.11 -6.71
CA ASP A 153 -1.52 0.73 -7.09
C ASP A 153 -1.98 -0.09 -5.88
N GLN A 154 -1.46 0.22 -4.69
CA GLN A 154 -1.88 -0.35 -3.40
C GLN A 154 -1.56 0.59 -2.21
N GLY A 155 -1.80 0.14 -0.99
CA GLY A 155 -1.27 0.76 0.22
C GLY A 155 0.19 0.35 0.52
N PHE A 156 0.74 0.80 1.64
CA PHE A 156 2.12 0.47 2.03
C PHE A 156 2.30 0.60 3.54
N TYR A 157 3.06 -0.31 4.15
CA TYR A 157 3.46 -0.17 5.56
C TYR A 157 4.56 0.88 5.70
N LEU A 158 4.37 1.84 6.59
CA LEU A 158 5.34 2.87 6.94
C LEU A 158 5.87 2.64 8.37
N GLY A 159 6.13 1.37 8.70
CA GLY A 159 6.58 0.92 10.02
C GLY A 159 5.47 0.38 10.92
N GLU A 160 4.19 0.45 10.54
CA GLU A 160 3.15 -0.32 11.21
C GLU A 160 3.52 -1.80 11.19
N HIS A 161 3.28 -2.48 12.31
CA HIS A 161 3.73 -3.85 12.55
C HIS A 161 5.27 -4.05 12.51
N GLY A 162 6.05 -2.97 12.40
CA GLY A 162 7.50 -3.02 12.20
C GLY A 162 7.90 -3.30 10.75
N TRP A 163 6.99 -3.10 9.79
CA TRP A 163 7.15 -3.57 8.41
C TRP A 163 7.32 -2.44 7.40
N PHE A 164 7.80 -2.82 6.22
CA PHE A 164 7.65 -2.09 4.95
C PHE A 164 7.07 -3.06 3.91
N ASP A 165 6.77 -2.60 2.69
CA ASP A 165 6.12 -3.38 1.62
C ASP A 165 4.59 -3.49 1.76
N LYS A 166 3.95 -4.47 1.10
CA LYS A 166 2.49 -4.61 0.95
C LYS A 166 2.08 -6.09 1.08
N ARG A 167 1.13 -6.59 0.28
CA ARG A 167 0.71 -8.02 0.12
C ARG A 167 -0.40 -8.48 1.05
N PHE A 168 -0.30 -8.16 2.33
CA PHE A 168 -1.32 -8.55 3.29
C PHE A 168 -2.66 -7.82 3.02
N ILE A 169 -3.77 -8.50 3.31
CA ILE A 169 -5.13 -7.94 3.37
C ILE A 169 -5.36 -7.01 4.59
N TYR A 170 -4.32 -6.63 5.34
CA TYR A 170 -4.45 -5.66 6.44
C TYR A 170 -4.59 -4.23 5.91
N GLU A 171 -5.14 -3.32 6.72
CA GLU A 171 -5.62 -2.01 6.27
C GLU A 171 -4.54 -1.16 5.59
N GLU A 172 -3.32 -1.08 6.13
CA GLU A 172 -2.26 -0.23 5.59
C GLU A 172 -1.79 -0.66 4.19
N SER A 173 -1.84 -1.97 3.88
CA SER A 173 -1.47 -2.55 2.59
C SER A 173 -2.65 -2.59 1.62
N LEU A 174 -3.85 -2.89 2.11
CA LEU A 174 -5.06 -3.04 1.30
C LEU A 174 -5.65 -1.68 0.89
N LYS A 175 -5.61 -0.69 1.78
CA LYS A 175 -6.31 0.59 1.59
C LYS A 175 -5.48 1.55 0.75
N THR A 176 -5.89 1.69 -0.51
CA THR A 176 -5.27 2.58 -1.48
C THR A 176 -5.86 3.99 -1.41
N PRO A 177 -5.04 5.07 -1.50
CA PRO A 177 -5.57 6.41 -1.69
C PRO A 177 -6.30 6.52 -3.03
N PHE A 178 -7.46 7.17 -3.05
CA PHE A 178 -8.17 7.51 -4.30
C PHE A 178 -8.77 8.90 -4.16
N VAL A 179 -8.32 9.85 -4.98
CA VAL A 179 -8.79 11.24 -4.99
C VAL A 179 -9.19 11.60 -6.41
N ILE A 180 -10.36 12.20 -6.57
CA ILE A 180 -10.90 12.59 -7.89
C ILE A 180 -11.34 14.06 -7.90
N ARG A 181 -10.91 14.79 -8.93
CA ARG A 181 -11.42 16.11 -9.32
C ARG A 181 -12.20 15.95 -10.62
N TYR A 182 -13.51 16.14 -10.55
CA TYR A 182 -14.39 16.12 -11.72
C TYR A 182 -15.22 17.43 -11.77
N PRO A 183 -14.76 18.42 -12.54
CA PRO A 183 -15.42 19.72 -12.66
C PRO A 183 -16.90 19.61 -13.06
N GLY A 184 -17.76 20.36 -12.36
CA GLY A 184 -19.21 20.39 -12.62
C GLY A 184 -19.99 19.16 -12.14
N VAL A 185 -19.32 18.11 -11.67
CA VAL A 185 -19.97 16.87 -11.21
C VAL A 185 -19.72 16.62 -9.73
N VAL A 186 -18.47 16.68 -9.27
CA VAL A 186 -18.10 16.38 -7.89
C VAL A 186 -17.88 17.67 -7.11
N LYS A 187 -18.65 17.86 -6.03
CA LYS A 187 -18.47 18.98 -5.12
C LYS A 187 -17.13 18.85 -4.38
N ALA A 188 -16.36 19.93 -4.31
CA ALA A 188 -15.11 19.96 -3.55
C ALA A 188 -15.32 19.56 -2.08
N GLY A 189 -14.41 18.75 -1.53
CA GLY A 189 -14.50 18.23 -0.16
C GLY A 189 -15.47 17.06 0.04
N THR A 190 -16.08 16.53 -1.03
CA THR A 190 -16.90 15.31 -0.94
C THR A 190 -16.07 14.14 -0.42
N LYS A 191 -16.63 13.39 0.54
CA LYS A 191 -16.06 12.16 1.07
C LYS A 191 -17.00 11.00 0.78
N VAL A 192 -16.47 9.94 0.18
CA VAL A 192 -17.17 8.67 -0.06
C VAL A 192 -16.57 7.64 0.89
N ASN A 193 -17.42 7.08 1.76
CA ASN A 193 -17.00 6.11 2.78
C ASN A 193 -17.34 4.66 2.40
N GLN A 194 -18.10 4.47 1.33
CA GLN A 194 -18.45 3.16 0.80
C GLN A 194 -17.21 2.42 0.31
N VAL A 195 -17.23 1.09 0.42
CA VAL A 195 -16.17 0.22 -0.08
C VAL A 195 -16.15 0.28 -1.60
N VAL A 196 -15.01 0.68 -2.17
CA VAL A 196 -14.70 0.61 -3.60
C VAL A 196 -13.40 -0.17 -3.78
N SER A 197 -13.25 -0.82 -4.93
CA SER A 197 -12.06 -1.59 -5.28
C SER A 197 -11.52 -1.16 -6.65
N ASN A 198 -10.28 -1.52 -6.93
CA ASN A 198 -9.62 -1.15 -8.19
C ASN A 198 -10.35 -1.70 -9.43
N VAL A 199 -11.04 -2.84 -9.32
CA VAL A 199 -11.90 -3.38 -10.39
C VAL A 199 -13.06 -2.47 -10.78
N ASP A 200 -13.47 -1.55 -9.89
CA ASP A 200 -14.56 -0.59 -10.14
C ASP A 200 -14.10 0.63 -10.95
N TRP A 201 -12.79 0.83 -11.12
CA TRP A 201 -12.23 2.02 -11.77
C TRP A 201 -12.58 2.08 -13.25
N ALA A 202 -12.37 0.98 -13.99
CA ALA A 202 -12.62 0.95 -15.43
C ALA A 202 -14.11 1.18 -15.79
N PRO A 203 -15.09 0.49 -15.16
CA PRO A 203 -16.52 0.80 -15.34
C PRO A 203 -16.87 2.26 -15.05
N THR A 204 -16.24 2.85 -14.02
CA THR A 204 -16.44 4.26 -13.65
C THR A 204 -15.89 5.20 -14.72
N LEU A 205 -14.69 4.95 -15.24
CA LEU A 205 -14.10 5.73 -16.31
C LEU A 205 -14.93 5.65 -17.60
N LEU A 206 -15.43 4.46 -17.97
CA LEU A 206 -16.34 4.30 -19.11
C LEU A 206 -17.63 5.09 -18.92
N ASN A 207 -18.20 5.11 -17.70
CA ASN A 207 -19.36 5.94 -17.38
C ASN A 207 -19.08 7.44 -17.51
N ILE A 208 -17.92 7.90 -17.03
CA ILE A 208 -17.49 9.31 -17.16
C ILE A 208 -17.39 9.69 -18.63
N MET A 209 -16.87 8.79 -19.48
CA MET A 209 -16.76 8.97 -20.93
C MET A 209 -18.08 8.77 -21.68
N LYS A 210 -19.17 8.39 -20.98
CA LYS A 210 -20.48 8.06 -21.54
C LYS A 210 -20.42 6.91 -22.56
N THR A 211 -19.57 5.93 -22.29
CA THR A 211 -19.38 4.73 -23.11
C THR A 211 -20.09 3.54 -22.45
N LYS A 212 -20.58 2.59 -23.27
CA LYS A 212 -21.13 1.33 -22.78
C LYS A 212 -20.09 0.60 -21.93
N ILE A 213 -20.48 0.12 -20.75
CA ILE A 213 -19.67 -0.82 -19.97
C ILE A 213 -19.91 -2.22 -20.54
N PRO A 214 -18.85 -2.94 -20.95
CA PRO A 214 -18.97 -4.34 -21.33
C PRO A 214 -19.38 -5.25 -20.15
N ASP A 215 -20.16 -6.29 -20.43
CA ASP A 215 -20.75 -7.17 -19.40
C ASP A 215 -19.69 -8.06 -18.71
N GLU A 216 -18.48 -8.18 -19.28
CA GLU A 216 -17.37 -8.91 -18.69
C GLU A 216 -16.69 -8.21 -17.51
N PHE A 217 -16.93 -6.91 -17.30
CA PHE A 217 -16.39 -6.22 -16.13
C PHE A 217 -17.03 -6.75 -14.84
N GLN A 218 -16.19 -7.20 -13.92
CA GLN A 218 -16.63 -7.66 -12.60
C GLN A 218 -16.90 -6.50 -11.62
N GLY A 219 -16.29 -5.34 -11.85
CA GLY A 219 -16.50 -4.13 -11.07
C GLY A 219 -17.74 -3.35 -11.51
N HIS A 220 -18.13 -2.37 -10.69
CA HIS A 220 -19.29 -1.51 -10.95
C HIS A 220 -18.90 -0.05 -10.98
N SER A 221 -19.61 0.78 -11.75
CA SER A 221 -19.34 2.22 -11.76
C SER A 221 -19.75 2.86 -10.43
N PHE A 222 -18.81 3.43 -9.69
CA PHE A 222 -19.09 4.19 -8.46
C PHE A 222 -19.40 5.67 -8.74
N LEU A 223 -19.55 6.09 -10.00
CA LEU A 223 -19.92 7.47 -10.34
C LEU A 223 -21.14 7.99 -9.55
N PRO A 224 -22.22 7.22 -9.30
CA PRO A 224 -23.34 7.68 -8.47
C PRO A 224 -22.92 8.08 -7.05
N LEU A 225 -21.96 7.37 -6.45
CA LEU A 225 -21.45 7.68 -5.10
C LEU A 225 -20.83 9.07 -5.02
N LEU A 226 -20.16 9.50 -6.10
CA LEU A 226 -19.51 10.81 -6.17
C LEU A 226 -20.50 11.99 -6.13
N THR A 227 -21.79 11.70 -6.33
CA THR A 227 -22.91 12.66 -6.29
C THR A 227 -23.86 12.41 -5.10
N GLY A 228 -23.46 11.56 -4.16
CA GLY A 228 -24.22 11.24 -2.94
C GLY A 228 -25.29 10.16 -3.08
N LYS A 229 -25.38 9.48 -4.23
CA LYS A 229 -26.32 8.37 -4.44
C LYS A 229 -25.68 7.06 -4.03
N THR A 230 -25.99 6.58 -2.83
CA THR A 230 -25.35 5.39 -2.22
C THR A 230 -26.22 4.14 -2.23
N SER A 231 -27.52 4.26 -2.52
CA SER A 231 -28.47 3.15 -2.49
C SER A 231 -28.09 2.04 -3.47
N GLY A 232 -28.11 0.79 -3.00
CA GLY A 232 -27.80 -0.39 -3.81
C GLY A 232 -26.31 -0.62 -4.09
N TRP A 233 -25.42 0.18 -3.49
CA TRP A 233 -23.98 -0.06 -3.60
C TRP A 233 -23.55 -1.25 -2.73
N LYS A 234 -22.50 -1.96 -3.18
CA LYS A 234 -21.91 -3.07 -2.44
C LYS A 234 -21.32 -2.60 -1.11
N SER A 235 -21.34 -3.47 -0.10
CA SER A 235 -20.79 -3.19 1.24
C SER A 235 -19.47 -3.89 1.50
N GLU A 236 -18.90 -4.53 0.47
CA GLU A 236 -17.75 -5.40 0.59
C GLU A 236 -16.87 -5.44 -0.67
N SER A 237 -15.62 -5.86 -0.49
CA SER A 237 -14.65 -6.14 -1.54
C SER A 237 -14.01 -7.49 -1.29
N TYR A 238 -13.95 -8.30 -2.35
CA TYR A 238 -13.14 -9.51 -2.40
C TYR A 238 -11.65 -9.16 -2.61
N TYR A 239 -10.76 -10.01 -2.10
CA TYR A 239 -9.31 -9.91 -2.27
C TYR A 239 -8.73 -11.32 -2.41
N HIS A 240 -7.76 -11.50 -3.32
CA HIS A 240 -6.98 -12.73 -3.44
C HIS A 240 -5.53 -12.41 -3.81
N TYR A 241 -4.59 -12.90 -3.03
CA TYR A 241 -3.15 -12.76 -3.20
C TYR A 241 -2.49 -14.13 -3.32
N TYR A 242 -1.54 -14.25 -4.26
CA TYR A 242 -0.97 -15.54 -4.70
C TYR A 242 0.56 -15.67 -4.55
N GLU A 243 1.31 -14.56 -4.53
CA GLU A 243 2.78 -14.58 -4.71
C GLU A 243 3.51 -15.10 -3.45
N TYR A 244 3.89 -16.38 -3.45
CA TYR A 244 4.56 -17.10 -2.36
C TYR A 244 5.46 -18.21 -2.95
N PRO A 245 6.61 -18.60 -2.35
CA PRO A 245 7.17 -18.22 -1.03
C PRO A 245 8.03 -16.96 -1.03
N GLN A 246 8.26 -16.35 -2.18
CA GLN A 246 9.06 -15.14 -2.34
C GLN A 246 8.40 -14.19 -3.35
N PRO A 247 8.70 -12.89 -3.27
CA PRO A 247 9.49 -12.22 -2.22
C PRO A 247 8.69 -12.04 -0.92
N HIS A 248 9.38 -11.73 0.18
CA HIS A 248 8.79 -11.30 1.47
C HIS A 248 7.97 -12.32 2.27
N HIS A 249 7.85 -13.55 1.79
CA HIS A 249 7.28 -14.69 2.52
C HIS A 249 5.88 -14.45 3.11
N VAL A 250 5.00 -13.78 2.35
CA VAL A 250 3.60 -13.59 2.73
C VAL A 250 2.75 -14.73 2.17
N TYR A 251 2.10 -15.51 3.03
CA TYR A 251 1.26 -16.63 2.62
C TYR A 251 0.17 -16.22 1.62
N PRO A 252 -0.14 -17.06 0.61
CA PRO A 252 -1.25 -16.79 -0.28
C PRO A 252 -2.55 -16.82 0.53
N HIS A 253 -3.47 -15.93 0.19
CA HIS A 253 -4.71 -15.76 0.92
C HIS A 253 -5.79 -15.09 0.09
N PHE A 254 -7.03 -15.48 0.36
CA PHE A 254 -8.21 -14.77 -0.11
C PHE A 254 -9.10 -14.36 1.05
N GLY A 255 -9.96 -13.39 0.82
CA GLY A 255 -10.78 -12.84 1.88
C GLY A 255 -11.76 -11.79 1.44
N LEU A 256 -12.45 -11.25 2.44
CA LEU A 256 -13.50 -10.28 2.30
C LEU A 256 -13.22 -9.10 3.23
N ARG A 257 -13.24 -7.88 2.68
CA ARG A 257 -13.28 -6.63 3.45
C ARG A 257 -14.66 -6.02 3.31
N THR A 258 -15.44 -6.00 4.39
CA THR A 258 -16.73 -5.29 4.46
C THR A 258 -16.51 -3.84 4.89
N GLU A 259 -17.55 -3.09 5.29
CA GLU A 259 -17.35 -1.80 5.96
C GLU A 259 -16.70 -1.95 7.35
N ARG A 260 -16.99 -3.05 8.07
CA ARG A 260 -16.54 -3.23 9.46
C ARG A 260 -15.52 -4.34 9.67
N TYR A 261 -15.59 -5.42 8.90
CA TYR A 261 -14.81 -6.62 9.15
C TYR A 261 -13.87 -6.95 8.01
N THR A 262 -12.74 -7.59 8.35
CA THR A 262 -11.87 -8.28 7.40
C THR A 262 -11.82 -9.75 7.80
N LEU A 263 -12.24 -10.64 6.90
CA LEU A 263 -12.11 -12.09 7.04
C LEU A 263 -11.12 -12.59 6.00
N ALA A 264 -10.12 -13.38 6.40
CA ALA A 264 -9.10 -13.93 5.51
C ALA A 264 -8.88 -15.42 5.74
N ARG A 265 -8.68 -16.17 4.66
CA ARG A 265 -8.21 -17.56 4.62
C ARG A 265 -6.81 -17.58 4.05
N PHE A 266 -5.82 -17.84 4.90
CA PHE A 266 -4.44 -18.11 4.46
C PHE A 266 -4.31 -19.58 4.15
N TYR A 267 -3.64 -19.93 3.06
CA TYR A 267 -3.54 -21.31 2.58
C TYR A 267 -2.12 -21.67 2.10
N GLY A 268 -1.92 -22.92 1.66
CA GLY A 268 -0.63 -23.46 1.26
C GLY A 268 0.01 -24.27 2.38
N GLU A 269 1.27 -23.98 2.73
CA GLU A 269 2.00 -24.71 3.78
C GLU A 269 1.34 -24.61 5.16
N LYS A 270 0.63 -23.50 5.42
CA LYS A 270 -0.18 -23.33 6.62
C LYS A 270 -1.60 -22.93 6.23
N ASN A 271 -2.57 -23.47 6.96
CA ASN A 271 -3.99 -23.31 6.65
C ASN A 271 -4.74 -22.82 7.88
N PHE A 272 -5.19 -21.57 7.86
CA PHE A 272 -5.87 -20.94 8.98
C PHE A 272 -6.71 -19.75 8.52
N TRP A 273 -7.57 -19.29 9.42
CA TRP A 273 -8.43 -18.14 9.22
C TRP A 273 -8.06 -17.02 10.20
N GLU A 274 -8.24 -15.79 9.74
CA GLU A 274 -8.15 -14.60 10.58
C GLU A 274 -9.40 -13.73 10.42
N LEU A 275 -9.86 -13.12 11.52
CA LEU A 275 -10.96 -12.15 11.52
C LEU A 275 -10.54 -10.89 12.29
N TYR A 276 -10.84 -9.73 11.72
CA TYR A 276 -10.61 -8.42 12.35
C TYR A 276 -11.88 -7.57 12.34
N ASP A 277 -12.14 -6.87 13.44
CA ASP A 277 -13.19 -5.85 13.56
C ASP A 277 -12.54 -4.47 13.44
N ILE A 278 -12.44 -3.95 12.21
CA ILE A 278 -11.70 -2.74 11.86
C ILE A 278 -12.28 -1.49 12.54
N LYS A 279 -13.55 -1.53 12.96
CA LYS A 279 -14.13 -0.43 13.74
C LYS A 279 -13.49 -0.31 15.13
N ASN A 280 -13.22 -1.44 15.78
CA ASN A 280 -12.69 -1.48 17.15
C ASN A 280 -11.17 -1.70 17.20
N ASP A 281 -10.63 -2.33 16.17
CA ASP A 281 -9.21 -2.62 15.98
C ASP A 281 -8.80 -2.25 14.54
N PRO A 282 -8.66 -0.95 14.25
CA PRO A 282 -8.34 -0.46 12.90
C PRO A 282 -6.93 -0.84 12.43
N LYS A 283 -6.12 -1.46 13.29
CA LYS A 283 -4.71 -1.81 13.04
C LYS A 283 -4.50 -3.32 12.97
N ASN A 284 -5.55 -4.11 12.79
CA ASN A 284 -5.45 -5.57 12.59
C ASN A 284 -4.57 -6.30 13.65
N LEU A 285 -4.65 -5.93 14.93
CA LEU A 285 -3.79 -6.48 15.98
C LEU A 285 -4.34 -7.77 16.60
N LYS A 286 -5.67 -7.87 16.75
CA LYS A 286 -6.35 -8.96 17.45
C LYS A 286 -7.11 -9.81 16.45
N ASN A 287 -6.58 -11.02 16.19
CA ASN A 287 -7.33 -12.05 15.46
C ASN A 287 -8.50 -12.56 16.34
N LEU A 288 -9.71 -12.33 15.88
CA LEU A 288 -10.98 -12.67 16.55
C LEU A 288 -11.57 -14.00 16.08
N TYR A 289 -10.92 -14.73 15.17
CA TYR A 289 -11.52 -15.90 14.54
C TYR A 289 -11.92 -17.01 15.54
N ASN A 290 -11.17 -17.16 16.63
CA ASN A 290 -11.46 -18.15 17.68
C ASN A 290 -12.31 -17.59 18.84
N ASP A 291 -12.77 -16.34 18.75
CA ASP A 291 -13.63 -15.73 19.76
C ASP A 291 -15.09 -16.17 19.53
N LYS A 292 -15.65 -16.90 20.49
CA LYS A 292 -17.02 -17.44 20.42
C LYS A 292 -18.08 -16.35 20.24
N GLN A 293 -17.82 -15.11 20.67
CA GLN A 293 -18.75 -13.99 20.49
C GLN A 293 -18.95 -13.62 19.01
N TYR A 294 -17.96 -13.93 18.16
CA TYR A 294 -17.99 -13.62 16.73
C TYR A 294 -18.45 -14.81 15.87
N ALA A 295 -18.85 -15.95 16.46
CA ALA A 295 -19.22 -17.15 15.72
C ALA A 295 -20.30 -16.90 14.64
N LYS A 296 -21.36 -16.15 14.98
CA LYS A 296 -22.41 -15.79 14.01
C LYS A 296 -21.88 -14.89 12.89
N VAL A 297 -21.07 -13.90 13.24
CA VAL A 297 -20.43 -12.98 12.27
C VAL A 297 -19.55 -13.77 11.30
N ILE A 298 -18.77 -14.74 11.79
CA ILE A 298 -17.91 -15.59 10.96
C ILE A 298 -18.74 -16.41 9.98
N ILE A 299 -19.86 -17.01 10.42
CA ILE A 299 -20.75 -17.78 9.55
C ILE A 299 -21.31 -16.91 8.42
N ASP A 300 -21.81 -15.72 8.76
CA ASP A 300 -22.38 -14.78 7.80
C ASP A 300 -21.31 -14.29 6.80
N LEU A 301 -20.12 -13.91 7.29
CA LEU A 301 -19.01 -13.47 6.44
C LEU A 301 -18.47 -14.59 5.53
N LYS A 302 -18.41 -15.83 6.02
CA LYS A 302 -18.01 -16.98 5.20
C LYS A 302 -19.02 -17.27 4.09
N LYS A 303 -20.31 -17.14 4.37
CA LYS A 303 -21.36 -17.25 3.35
C LYS A 303 -21.17 -16.19 2.26
N ASN A 304 -21.03 -14.91 2.66
CA ASN A 304 -20.78 -13.82 1.71
C ASN A 304 -19.50 -14.05 0.89
N LEU A 305 -18.40 -14.46 1.54
CA LEU A 305 -17.14 -14.76 0.87
C LEU A 305 -17.33 -15.87 -0.18
N LYS A 306 -18.06 -16.94 0.14
CA LYS A 306 -18.36 -18.00 -0.82
C LYS A 306 -19.19 -17.49 -2.00
N ASP A 307 -20.20 -16.65 -1.73
CA ASP A 307 -21.03 -16.06 -2.79
C ASP A 307 -20.18 -15.19 -3.73
N GLN A 308 -19.24 -14.39 -3.18
CA GLN A 308 -18.27 -13.61 -3.98
C GLN A 308 -17.34 -14.50 -4.80
N ILE A 309 -16.77 -15.56 -4.21
CA ILE A 309 -15.90 -16.52 -4.90
C ILE A 309 -16.60 -17.12 -6.12
N VAL A 310 -17.85 -17.56 -5.95
CA VAL A 310 -18.66 -18.14 -7.05
C VAL A 310 -18.99 -17.08 -8.09
N GLN A 311 -19.40 -15.88 -7.68
CA GLN A 311 -19.74 -14.79 -8.59
C GLN A 311 -18.53 -14.37 -9.44
N LEU A 312 -17.35 -14.31 -8.84
CA LEU A 312 -16.10 -13.90 -9.48
C LEU A 312 -15.42 -15.05 -10.23
N LYS A 313 -15.97 -16.28 -10.16
CA LYS A 313 -15.45 -17.48 -10.82
C LYS A 313 -14.02 -17.80 -10.39
N ASP A 314 -13.74 -17.65 -9.10
CA ASP A 314 -12.45 -18.00 -8.51
C ASP A 314 -12.44 -19.47 -8.10
N ASP A 315 -12.26 -20.35 -9.09
CA ASP A 315 -12.35 -21.81 -8.91
C ASP A 315 -11.29 -22.36 -7.93
N GLU A 316 -10.11 -21.71 -7.86
CA GLU A 316 -9.06 -22.07 -6.91
C GLU A 316 -9.51 -21.77 -5.48
N ALA A 317 -9.99 -20.55 -5.21
CA ALA A 317 -10.52 -20.21 -3.90
C ALA A 317 -11.72 -21.07 -3.51
N LEU A 318 -12.59 -21.42 -4.48
CA LEU A 318 -13.76 -22.27 -4.22
C LEU A 318 -13.36 -23.66 -3.73
N LYS A 319 -12.33 -24.25 -4.36
CA LYS A 319 -11.78 -25.54 -3.94
C LYS A 319 -11.18 -25.45 -2.54
N ILE A 320 -10.32 -24.47 -2.29
CA ILE A 320 -9.66 -24.28 -0.98
C ILE A 320 -10.67 -23.97 0.13
N PHE A 321 -11.74 -23.24 -0.18
CA PHE A 321 -12.80 -22.91 0.79
C PHE A 321 -13.54 -24.16 1.30
N ALA A 322 -13.60 -25.22 0.50
CA ALA A 322 -14.26 -26.47 0.87
C ALA A 322 -13.41 -27.39 1.77
N GLU A 323 -12.12 -27.10 1.93
CA GLU A 323 -11.15 -27.81 2.78
C GLU A 323 -11.13 -27.28 4.23
#